data_AF-A0A2S7XEA4-F1
#
_entry.id   AF-A0A2S7XEA4-F1
#
_cell.length_a   1.000
_cell.length_b   1.000
_cell.length_c   1.000
_cell.angle_alpha   90.00
_cell.angle_beta   90.00
_cell.angle_gamma   90.00
#
_symmetry.space_group_name_H-M   'P 1'
#
loop_
_entity.id
_entity.type
_entity.pdbx_description
1 polymer ?
#
loop_
_entity_poly.entity_id
_entity_poly.type
_entity_poly.pdbx_seq_one_letter_code
_entity_poly.pdbx_strand_id
1 'polypeptide(L)' 'MNKLVLIILCVLLPPVGVFFAKGAGKDFLINIVLTILFWFPGMIHALWITTR' A
#
# COMPACT_ATOMS: atom_id res chain seq x y z
N MET A 1 8.83 -11.36 -5.62
CA MET A 1 9.26 -9.94 -5.54
C MET A 1 10.17 -9.78 -4.33
N ASN A 2 11.30 -9.08 -4.47
CA ASN A 2 12.15 -8.76 -3.31
C ASN A 2 11.36 -7.88 -2.35
N LYS A 3 11.21 -8.29 -1.09
CA LYS A 3 10.42 -7.57 -0.07
C LYS A 3 10.82 -6.10 0.07
N LEU A 4 12.11 -5.80 -0.13
CA LEU A 4 12.64 -4.44 -0.16
C LEU A 4 11.96 -3.56 -1.22
N VAL A 5 11.74 -4.09 -2.42
CA VAL A 5 11.11 -3.34 -3.54
C VAL A 5 9.65 -3.02 -3.21
N LEU A 6 8.93 -3.95 -2.60
CA LEU A 6 7.55 -3.75 -2.13
C LEU A 6 7.46 -2.67 -1.05
N ILE A 7 8.38 -2.69 -0.07
CA ILE A 7 8.42 -1.70 1.01
C ILE A 7 8.71 -0.30 0.44
N ILE A 8 9.67 -0.18 -0.47
CA ILE A 8 9.98 1.10 -1.15
C ILE A 8 8.77 1.59 -1.95
N LEU A 9 8.09 0.69 -2.67
CA LEU A 9 6.86 1.03 -3.41
C LEU A 9 5.73 1.46 -2.46
N CYS A 10 5.54 0.81 -1.32
CA CYS A 10 4.52 1.21 -0.34
C CYS A 10 4.75 2.61 0.25
N VAL A 11 6.00 3.07 0.34
CA VAL A 11 6.35 4.40 0.87
C VAL A 11 6.22 5.47 -0.22
N LEU A 12 6.69 5.18 -1.44
CA LEU A 12 6.67 6.12 -2.57
C LEU A 12 5.28 6.24 -3.21
N LEU A 13 4.59 5.10 -3.38
CA LEU A 13 3.29 4.94 -4.03
C LEU A 13 2.47 3.86 -3.29
N PRO A 14 1.86 4.21 -2.13
CA PRO A 14 1.12 3.27 -1.28
C PRO A 14 0.12 2.36 -2.02
N PRO A 15 -0.73 2.88 -2.94
CA PRO A 15 -1.69 2.03 -3.65
C PRO A 15 -1.00 1.04 -4.60
N VAL A 16 0.13 1.40 -5.20
CA VAL A 16 0.89 0.50 -6.08
C VAL A 16 1.51 -0.63 -5.26
N GLY A 17 2.09 -0.33 -4.09
CA GLY A 17 2.61 -1.34 -3.17
C GLY A 17 1.53 -2.34 -2.73
N VAL A 18 0.34 -1.85 -2.36
CA VAL A 18 -0.80 -2.71 -2.00
C VAL A 18 -1.31 -3.54 -3.18
N PHE A 19 -1.37 -2.97 -4.37
CA PHE A 19 -1.78 -3.70 -5.56
C PHE A 19 -0.84 -4.87 -5.87
N PHE A 20 0.47 -4.68 -5.72
CA PHE A 20 1.43 -5.77 -5.90
C PHE A 20 1.45 -6.77 -4.75
N ALA A 21 1.16 -6.34 -3.52
CA ALA A 21 1.11 -7.23 -2.36
C ALA A 21 -0.17 -8.09 -2.32
N LYS A 22 -1.33 -7.52 -2.65
CA LYS A 22 -2.66 -8.13 -2.44
C LYS A 22 -3.58 -8.13 -3.67
N GLY A 23 -3.21 -7.46 -4.76
CA GLY A 23 -4.05 -7.27 -5.95
C GLY A 23 -5.07 -6.11 -5.85
N ALA A 24 -5.90 -5.94 -6.87
CA ALA A 24 -7.01 -4.97 -6.89
C ALA A 24 -8.23 -5.49 -6.08
N GLY A 25 -8.03 -5.66 -4.77
CA GLY A 25 -9.09 -6.01 -3.83
C GLY A 25 -9.69 -4.80 -3.11
N LYS A 26 -10.51 -5.08 -2.09
CA LYS A 26 -11.08 -4.05 -1.20
C LYS A 26 -9.98 -3.22 -0.52
N ASP A 27 -8.87 -3.86 -0.18
CA ASP A 27 -7.71 -3.22 0.43
C ASP A 27 -7.04 -2.17 -0.46
N PHE A 28 -7.01 -2.38 -1.78
CA PHE A 28 -6.48 -1.41 -2.75
C PHE A 28 -7.36 -0.16 -2.78
N LEU A 29 -8.68 -0.34 -2.79
CA LEU A 29 -9.63 0.77 -2.76
C LEU A 29 -9.55 1.56 -1.44
N ILE A 30 -9.43 0.86 -0.32
CA ILE A 30 -9.21 1.48 1.00
C ILE A 30 -7.90 2.26 1.01
N ASN A 31 -6.82 1.70 0.46
CA ASN A 31 -5.53 2.39 0.42
C ASN A 31 -5.58 3.65 -0.47
N ILE A 32 -6.28 3.62 -1.60
CA ILE A 32 -6.54 4.79 -2.47
C ILE A 32 -7.30 5.88 -1.71
N VAL A 33 -8.40 5.51 -1.04
CA VAL A 33 -9.21 6.47 -0.27
C VAL A 33 -8.38 7.07 0.86
N LEU A 34 -7.60 6.25 1.56
CA LEU A 34 -6.69 6.70 2.61
C LEU A 34 -5.62 7.64 2.04
N THR A 35 -4.97 7.30 0.91
CA THR A 35 -3.95 8.18 0.31
C THR A 35 -4.50 9.52 -0.17
N ILE A 36 -5.76 9.57 -0.62
CA ILE A 36 -6.44 10.81 -1.02
C ILE A 36 -6.83 11.67 0.19
N LEU A 37 -7.31 11.07 1.28
CA LEU A 37 -7.66 11.79 2.51
C LEU A 37 -6.41 12.26 3.28
N PHE A 38 -5.45 11.37 3.48
CA PHE A 38 -4.18 11.62 4.16
C PHE A 38 -3.13 10.59 3.73
N TRP A 39 -2.01 11.03 3.15
CA TRP A 39 -0.94 10.13 2.69
C TRP A 39 -0.39 9.21 3.80
N PHE A 40 -0.27 9.74 5.02
CA PHE A 40 0.33 9.06 6.17
C PHE A 40 -0.39 7.76 6.57
N PRO A 41 -1.72 7.75 6.83
CA PRO A 41 -2.43 6.51 7.14
C PRO A 41 -2.52 5.54 5.94
N GLY A 42 -2.50 6.03 4.70
CA GLY A 42 -2.38 5.17 3.52
C GLY A 42 -1.07 4.38 3.50
N MET A 43 0.03 5.04 3.86
CA MET A 43 1.36 4.43 3.98
C MET A 43 1.41 3.35 5.08
N ILE A 44 0.84 3.63 6.27
CA ILE A 44 0.76 2.66 7.38
C ILE A 44 -0.08 1.46 6.97
N HIS A 45 -1.24 1.69 6.34
CA HIS A 45 -2.11 0.62 5.86
C HIS A 45 -1.40 -0.25 4.79
N ALA A 46 -0.64 0.38 3.89
CA ALA A 46 0.11 -0.32 2.85
C ALA A 46 1.22 -1.20 3.44
N LEU A 47 1.97 -0.68 4.42
CA LEU A 47 3.00 -1.43 5.12
C LEU A 47 2.43 -2.57 5.96
N TRP A 48 1.30 -2.35 6.64
CA TRP A 48 0.58 -3.40 7.38
C TRP A 48 0.22 -4.55 6.44
N ILE A 49 -0.45 -4.24 5.33
CA ILE A 49 -0.90 -5.26 4.36
C ILE A 49 0.25 -6.00 3.72
N THR A 50 1.36 -5.32 3.46
CA THR A 50 2.54 -5.93 2.83
C THR A 50 3.36 -6.77 3.79
N THR A 51 3.34 -6.44 5.10
CA THR A 51 4.05 -7.17 6.15
C THR A 51 3.26 -8.35 6.71
N ARG A 52 1.93 -8.29 6.64
CA ARG A 52 1.02 -9.35 7.08
C ARG A 52 0.95 -10.50 6.09
#